data_AF-A0A7R9C3S6-F1
#
_entry.id   AF-A0A7R9C3S6-F1
#
_cell.length_a   1.000
_cell.length_b   1.000
_cell.length_c   1.000
_cell.angle_alpha   90.00
_cell.angle_beta   90.00
_cell.angle_gamma   90.00
#
_symmetry.space_group_name_H-M   'P 1'
#
loop_
_entity.id
_entity.type
_entity.pdbx_description
1 polymer ?
#
loop_
_entity_poly.entity_id
_entity_poly.type
_entity_poly.pdbx_seq_one_letter_code
_entity_poly.pdbx_strand_id
1 'polypeptide(L)'
;MHANEMLVRNFRKAQGIVPVIKQIDTLAAEFPAKTNYLYMTYHGTENDITPETEKSVAVLGSGVYRIGSSVEFDWCGVNAIQTAAKNGYKTIFINYNPETVSTDYDESDRLYFEELSFERVMDIMDFENPTGVILSTGGQIPNNLATRLGDENVPILGTSPESIDMAENRHKFSSIMDELGIDQPRWKELTTIEAIFEFVAEVGYPVLIRPSYVLSGAAMNVVSNDYELKEFLKLAVIVSPDYPIVVSEFVQGAKELELDAVAQNGEIVDFAISEHVEFAGVHSGDATMYYPPQKVYIETAKRIEQIGDKIAKRYNISGPFNIQFLAKDNSLRVIECNLRASRSFPFVSKVSGHNLIEKAAKVLLGVPVERGGFEAMLHLNVVGVKASQFSFTRLAGADPVLSVDMSSTGEVGCIADTAPEALLKSMLSVGYKIPNKNILISGGPITSKVELLEPTRMLVEAGYTIYATKGTHMFLT
;
A
#
# COMPACT_ATOMS: atom_id res chain seq x y z
N MET A 1 -11.59 -24.23 -0.03
CA MET A 1 -12.59 -23.24 0.40
C MET A 1 -13.36 -22.68 -0.80
N HIS A 2 -12.69 -22.16 -1.83
CA HIS A 2 -13.32 -21.61 -3.04
C HIS A 2 -14.26 -22.58 -3.79
N ALA A 3 -13.84 -23.83 -4.01
CA ALA A 3 -14.69 -24.84 -4.67
C ALA A 3 -16.01 -25.11 -3.94
N ASN A 4 -16.02 -25.06 -2.60
CA ASN A 4 -17.24 -25.25 -1.81
C ASN A 4 -18.19 -24.04 -1.94
N GLU A 5 -17.63 -22.82 -1.98
CA GLU A 5 -18.40 -21.60 -2.19
C GLU A 5 -19.07 -21.60 -3.59
N MET A 6 -18.35 -22.05 -4.62
CA MET A 6 -18.91 -22.21 -5.98
C MET A 6 -20.03 -23.25 -6.04
N LEU A 7 -19.92 -24.37 -5.32
CA LEU A 7 -21.00 -25.36 -5.24
C LEU A 7 -22.28 -24.75 -4.64
N VAL A 8 -22.15 -23.97 -3.57
CA VAL A 8 -23.29 -23.28 -2.95
C VAL A 8 -23.88 -22.23 -3.90
N ARG A 9 -23.04 -21.40 -4.54
CA ARG A 9 -23.45 -20.40 -5.54
C ARG A 9 -24.25 -21.03 -6.68
N ASN A 10 -23.72 -22.11 -7.26
CA ASN A 10 -24.34 -22.78 -8.40
C ASN A 10 -25.66 -23.46 -8.01
N PHE A 11 -25.71 -24.10 -6.84
CA PHE A 11 -26.95 -24.68 -6.31
C PHE A 11 -28.02 -23.61 -6.11
N ARG A 12 -27.64 -22.48 -5.49
CA ARG A 12 -28.51 -21.33 -5.26
C ARG A 12 -29.07 -20.77 -6.58
N LYS A 13 -28.23 -20.53 -7.59
CA LYS A 13 -28.64 -20.05 -8.92
C LYS A 13 -29.55 -21.06 -9.64
N ALA A 14 -29.27 -22.36 -9.55
CA ALA A 14 -30.10 -23.40 -10.17
C ALA A 14 -31.52 -23.48 -9.59
N GLN A 15 -31.71 -23.04 -8.34
CA GLN A 15 -33.03 -22.93 -7.71
C GLN A 15 -33.73 -21.58 -7.98
N GLY A 16 -33.11 -20.68 -8.77
CA GLY A 16 -33.62 -19.33 -9.00
C GLY A 16 -33.52 -18.40 -7.78
N ILE A 17 -32.72 -18.77 -6.77
CA ILE A 17 -32.54 -17.99 -5.55
C ILE A 17 -31.43 -16.98 -5.81
N VAL A 18 -31.77 -15.82 -6.37
CA VAL A 18 -30.80 -14.75 -6.65
C VAL A 18 -31.25 -13.45 -5.97
N PRO A 19 -30.32 -12.61 -5.50
CA PRO A 19 -30.70 -11.31 -4.98
C PRO A 19 -31.20 -10.42 -6.13
N VAL A 20 -32.02 -9.43 -5.80
CA VAL A 20 -32.47 -8.38 -6.71
C VAL A 20 -31.88 -7.03 -6.31
N ILE A 21 -31.74 -6.14 -7.28
CA ILE A 21 -31.16 -4.81 -7.14
C ILE A 21 -32.27 -3.80 -6.86
N LYS A 22 -32.07 -3.00 -5.81
CA LYS A 22 -33.00 -1.97 -5.35
C LYS A 22 -32.35 -0.60 -5.29
N GLN A 23 -33.14 0.44 -5.56
CA GLN A 23 -32.70 1.84 -5.49
C GLN A 23 -32.89 2.41 -4.09
N ILE A 24 -31.95 3.24 -3.65
CA ILE A 24 -32.10 4.11 -2.49
C ILE A 24 -32.65 5.45 -3.00
N ASP A 25 -33.87 5.79 -2.57
CA ASP A 25 -34.65 6.90 -3.14
C ASP A 25 -35.05 7.98 -2.13
N THR A 26 -34.79 7.77 -0.83
CA THR A 26 -35.22 8.59 0.31
C THR A 26 -36.73 8.67 0.57
N LEU A 27 -37.56 8.05 -0.27
CA LEU A 27 -39.02 8.21 -0.32
C LEU A 27 -39.79 6.90 -0.18
N ALA A 28 -39.10 5.76 -0.01
CA ALA A 28 -39.72 4.43 0.09
C ALA A 28 -40.68 4.14 -1.08
N ALA A 29 -40.23 4.48 -2.29
CA ALA A 29 -40.95 4.35 -3.55
C ALA A 29 -42.27 5.15 -3.65
N GLU A 30 -42.51 6.16 -2.80
CA GLU A 30 -43.67 7.05 -2.94
C GLU A 30 -43.66 7.78 -4.30
N PHE A 31 -42.47 8.14 -4.77
CA PHE A 31 -42.25 8.78 -6.07
C PHE A 31 -41.22 8.00 -6.90
N PRO A 32 -41.35 7.97 -8.24
CA PRO A 32 -40.34 7.39 -9.11
C PRO A 32 -39.00 8.11 -8.92
N ALA A 33 -37.99 7.36 -8.48
CA ALA A 33 -36.66 7.88 -8.27
C ALA A 33 -35.76 7.50 -9.44
N LYS A 34 -35.02 8.48 -9.96
CA LYS A 34 -33.95 8.24 -10.93
C LYS A 34 -32.61 8.37 -10.22
N THR A 35 -32.37 7.48 -9.26
CA THR A 35 -31.10 7.40 -8.55
C THR A 35 -30.27 6.25 -9.09
N ASN A 36 -28.97 6.43 -9.04
CA ASN A 36 -27.95 5.45 -9.36
C ASN A 36 -27.38 4.80 -8.08
N TYR A 37 -28.03 4.99 -6.93
CA TYR A 37 -27.59 4.47 -5.65
C TYR A 37 -28.32 3.16 -5.32
N LEU A 38 -27.57 2.06 -5.31
CA LEU A 38 -28.09 0.69 -5.41
C LEU A 38 -27.63 -0.19 -4.26
N TYR A 39 -28.46 -1.15 -3.87
CA TYR A 39 -28.11 -2.27 -2.99
C TYR A 39 -28.80 -3.54 -3.49
N MET A 40 -28.35 -4.71 -3.03
CA MET A 40 -28.92 -6.00 -3.38
C MET A 40 -29.61 -6.65 -2.18
N THR A 41 -30.75 -7.30 -2.43
CA THR A 41 -31.52 -7.99 -1.39
C THR A 41 -32.20 -9.24 -1.93
N TYR A 42 -32.33 -10.27 -1.09
CA TYR A 42 -33.19 -11.42 -1.38
C TYR A 42 -34.68 -11.14 -1.11
N HIS A 43 -35.00 -10.02 -0.46
CA HIS A 43 -36.37 -9.62 -0.13
C HIS A 43 -36.97 -8.73 -1.23
N GLY A 44 -37.01 -9.23 -2.46
CA GLY A 44 -37.66 -8.55 -3.58
C GLY A 44 -38.01 -9.51 -4.71
N THR A 45 -38.85 -9.05 -5.62
CA THR A 45 -39.39 -9.88 -6.72
C THR A 45 -38.77 -9.55 -8.09
N GLU A 46 -38.22 -8.35 -8.25
CA GLU A 46 -37.62 -7.87 -9.50
C GLU A 46 -36.54 -6.81 -9.22
N ASN A 47 -35.67 -6.58 -10.19
CA ASN A 47 -34.68 -5.50 -10.15
C ASN A 47 -35.34 -4.16 -10.50
N ASP A 48 -34.96 -3.09 -9.80
CA ASP A 48 -35.44 -1.73 -10.09
C ASP A 48 -34.78 -1.14 -11.35
N ILE A 49 -33.68 -1.73 -11.80
CA ILE A 49 -32.92 -1.31 -12.98
C ILE A 49 -32.78 -2.46 -13.98
N THR A 50 -32.45 -2.11 -15.23
CA THR A 50 -32.03 -3.07 -16.25
C THR A 50 -30.49 -3.14 -16.32
N PRO A 51 -29.92 -4.28 -16.74
CA PRO A 51 -28.49 -4.39 -17.00
C PRO A 51 -27.95 -3.25 -17.86
N GLU A 52 -26.70 -2.83 -17.62
CA GLU A 52 -26.04 -1.88 -18.50
C GLU A 52 -25.83 -2.48 -19.89
N THR A 53 -26.14 -1.70 -20.93
CA THR A 53 -26.04 -2.15 -22.34
C THR A 53 -24.95 -1.41 -23.11
N GLU A 54 -24.54 -0.25 -22.60
CA GLU A 54 -23.40 0.50 -23.13
C GLU A 54 -22.08 -0.12 -22.63
N LYS A 55 -20.96 0.31 -23.22
CA LYS A 55 -19.64 -0.10 -22.74
C LYS A 55 -19.41 0.46 -21.35
N SER A 56 -19.30 -0.43 -20.37
CA SER A 56 -19.15 -0.08 -18.96
C SER A 56 -17.87 -0.62 -18.34
N VAL A 57 -17.38 0.06 -17.31
CA VAL A 57 -16.24 -0.36 -16.51
C VAL A 57 -16.65 -0.34 -15.04
N ALA A 58 -16.38 -1.44 -14.36
CA ALA A 58 -16.55 -1.54 -12.91
C ALA A 58 -15.24 -1.22 -12.19
N VAL A 59 -15.30 -0.47 -11.10
CA VAL A 59 -14.19 -0.24 -10.16
C VAL A 59 -14.58 -0.81 -8.81
N LEU A 60 -13.73 -1.69 -8.27
CA LEU A 60 -13.89 -2.15 -6.89
C LEU A 60 -13.17 -1.19 -5.93
N GLY A 61 -13.93 -0.68 -4.95
CA GLY A 61 -13.44 0.23 -3.94
C GLY A 61 -12.50 -0.40 -2.92
N SER A 62 -12.16 0.38 -1.89
CA SER A 62 -11.24 -0.03 -0.82
C SER A 62 -11.89 -0.69 0.37
N GLY A 63 -13.23 -0.62 0.50
CA GLY A 63 -13.92 -1.02 1.71
C GLY A 63 -13.65 -0.05 2.87
N VAL A 64 -13.88 -0.53 4.09
CA VAL A 64 -13.74 0.29 5.30
C VAL A 64 -12.28 0.67 5.57
N TYR A 65 -12.08 1.90 6.06
CA TYR A 65 -10.77 2.35 6.47
C TYR A 65 -10.26 1.56 7.69
N ARG A 66 -8.97 1.25 7.66
CA ARG A 66 -8.23 0.59 8.72
C ARG A 66 -6.76 0.95 8.61
N ILE A 67 -5.98 0.69 9.66
CA ILE A 67 -4.52 0.83 9.59
C ILE A 67 -3.99 0.01 8.39
N GLY A 68 -3.19 0.64 7.54
CA GLY A 68 -2.72 0.05 6.28
C GLY A 68 -3.58 0.31 5.04
N SER A 69 -4.82 0.76 5.21
CA SER A 69 -5.76 1.04 4.10
C SER A 69 -6.71 2.19 4.47
N SER A 70 -6.40 3.40 4.00
CA SER A 70 -7.16 4.61 4.29
C SER A 70 -7.63 5.28 3.00
N VAL A 71 -7.85 6.59 3.05
CA VAL A 71 -8.39 7.44 1.97
C VAL A 71 -7.55 7.44 0.69
N GLU A 72 -6.31 6.97 0.74
CA GLU A 72 -5.42 6.95 -0.42
C GLU A 72 -5.98 6.08 -1.54
N PHE A 73 -6.57 4.94 -1.17
CA PHE A 73 -7.21 4.02 -2.12
C PHE A 73 -8.57 4.52 -2.61
N ASP A 74 -9.29 5.30 -1.80
CA ASP A 74 -10.51 5.97 -2.26
C ASP A 74 -10.18 7.00 -3.34
N TRP A 75 -9.14 7.82 -3.12
CA TRP A 75 -8.65 8.75 -4.13
C TRP A 75 -8.24 8.04 -5.42
N CYS A 76 -7.56 6.90 -5.33
CA CYS A 76 -7.21 6.08 -6.50
C CYS A 76 -8.46 5.55 -7.23
N GLY A 77 -9.46 5.05 -6.51
CA GLY A 77 -10.72 4.59 -7.07
C GLY A 77 -11.47 5.70 -7.81
N VAL A 78 -11.65 6.86 -7.16
CA VAL A 78 -12.33 8.04 -7.73
C VAL A 78 -11.62 8.54 -8.99
N ASN A 79 -10.29 8.65 -8.99
CA ASN A 79 -9.56 9.09 -10.18
C ASN A 79 -9.68 8.09 -11.34
N ALA A 80 -9.73 6.79 -11.05
CA ALA A 80 -9.93 5.77 -12.07
C ALA A 80 -11.33 5.84 -12.67
N ILE A 81 -12.38 5.95 -11.86
CA ILE A 81 -13.76 6.00 -12.35
C ILE A 81 -14.03 7.29 -13.15
N GLN A 82 -13.55 8.44 -12.66
CA GLN A 82 -13.66 9.70 -13.38
C GLN A 82 -12.90 9.68 -14.71
N THR A 83 -11.74 9.00 -14.75
CA THR A 83 -10.99 8.82 -16.00
C THR A 83 -11.75 7.93 -16.97
N ALA A 84 -12.38 6.86 -16.51
CA ALA A 84 -13.21 6.00 -17.35
C ALA A 84 -14.42 6.75 -17.93
N ALA A 85 -15.13 7.52 -17.11
CA ALA A 85 -16.24 8.37 -17.55
C ALA A 85 -15.80 9.38 -18.63
N LYS A 86 -14.68 10.09 -18.41
CA LYS A 86 -14.11 11.04 -19.39
C LYS A 86 -13.75 10.40 -20.73
N ASN A 87 -13.50 9.09 -20.75
CA ASN A 87 -13.20 8.33 -21.96
C ASN A 87 -14.42 7.56 -22.52
N GLY A 88 -15.63 7.94 -22.10
CA GLY A 88 -16.88 7.47 -22.69
C GLY A 88 -17.38 6.13 -22.21
N TYR A 89 -16.85 5.62 -21.09
CA TYR A 89 -17.39 4.42 -20.44
C TYR A 89 -18.50 4.77 -19.47
N LYS A 90 -19.53 3.93 -19.42
CA LYS A 90 -20.44 3.89 -18.27
C LYS A 90 -19.71 3.35 -17.05
N THR A 91 -19.99 3.94 -15.90
CA THR A 91 -19.18 3.73 -14.70
C THR A 91 -19.96 3.03 -13.62
N ILE A 92 -19.43 1.90 -13.14
CA ILE A 92 -20.02 1.12 -12.04
C ILE A 92 -19.02 1.14 -10.88
N PHE A 93 -19.42 1.67 -9.73
CA PHE A 93 -18.59 1.65 -8.53
C PHE A 93 -19.18 0.69 -7.50
N ILE A 94 -18.35 -0.17 -6.91
CA ILE A 94 -18.78 -1.11 -5.86
C ILE A 94 -17.95 -0.82 -4.62
N ASN A 95 -18.59 -0.36 -3.54
CA ASN A 95 -17.95 -0.09 -2.26
C ASN A 95 -18.98 -0.06 -1.13
N TYR A 96 -18.56 -0.19 0.12
CA TYR A 96 -19.47 -0.19 1.28
C TYR A 96 -19.01 0.73 2.41
N ASN A 97 -18.04 1.61 2.15
CA ASN A 97 -17.56 2.55 3.15
C ASN A 97 -18.40 3.83 3.12
N PRO A 98 -19.16 4.18 4.17
CA PRO A 98 -20.01 5.37 4.14
C PRO A 98 -19.24 6.69 4.23
N GLU A 99 -17.92 6.66 4.51
CA GLU A 99 -17.09 7.86 4.68
C GLU A 99 -16.41 8.32 3.38
N THR A 100 -16.57 7.56 2.30
CA THR A 100 -15.79 7.76 1.06
C THR A 100 -16.47 8.66 0.05
N VAL A 101 -15.66 9.37 -0.74
CA VAL A 101 -16.16 10.12 -1.91
C VAL A 101 -16.60 9.13 -3.00
N SER A 102 -15.95 7.96 -3.12
CA SER A 102 -16.40 6.94 -4.10
C SER A 102 -17.81 6.40 -3.88
N THR A 103 -18.36 6.55 -2.67
CA THR A 103 -19.75 6.18 -2.35
C THR A 103 -20.70 7.37 -2.39
N ASP A 104 -20.25 8.51 -2.90
CA ASP A 104 -21.14 9.56 -3.36
C ASP A 104 -21.74 9.13 -4.69
N TYR A 105 -23.07 9.22 -4.80
CA TYR A 105 -23.79 8.81 -6.00
C TYR A 105 -23.48 9.73 -7.18
N ASP A 106 -22.92 10.92 -6.97
CA ASP A 106 -22.53 11.82 -8.07
C ASP A 106 -21.24 11.38 -8.81
N GLU A 107 -20.49 10.40 -8.28
CA GLU A 107 -19.17 10.01 -8.81
C GLU A 107 -19.21 8.89 -9.87
N SER A 108 -20.32 8.17 -10.03
CA SER A 108 -20.44 7.06 -10.99
C SER A 108 -21.85 6.93 -11.56
N ASP A 109 -22.01 6.33 -12.75
CA ASP A 109 -23.34 6.11 -13.35
C ASP A 109 -24.18 5.09 -12.55
N ARG A 110 -23.52 4.16 -11.84
CA ARG A 110 -24.14 3.16 -10.95
C ARG A 110 -23.25 2.92 -9.74
N LEU A 111 -23.74 3.23 -8.54
CA LEU A 111 -23.09 2.95 -7.28
C LEU A 111 -23.79 1.79 -6.57
N TYR A 112 -23.08 0.67 -6.41
CA TYR A 112 -23.50 -0.44 -5.57
C TYR A 112 -22.89 -0.29 -4.17
N PHE A 113 -23.74 0.04 -3.18
CA PHE A 113 -23.36 0.07 -1.77
C PHE A 113 -23.34 -1.35 -1.20
N GLU A 114 -22.31 -2.10 -1.55
CA GLU A 114 -22.30 -3.56 -1.43
C GLU A 114 -20.97 -4.12 -0.96
N GLU A 115 -21.05 -5.33 -0.39
CA GLU A 115 -19.88 -6.06 0.08
C GLU A 115 -18.87 -6.29 -1.05
N LEU A 116 -17.58 -6.08 -0.76
CA LEU A 116 -16.48 -6.52 -1.62
C LEU A 116 -16.12 -7.98 -1.36
N SER A 117 -17.15 -8.84 -1.31
CA SER A 117 -17.01 -10.28 -1.23
C SER A 117 -17.09 -10.87 -2.63
N PHE A 118 -16.45 -12.02 -2.84
CA PHE A 118 -16.52 -12.71 -4.12
C PHE A 118 -17.97 -13.01 -4.55
N GLU A 119 -18.81 -13.49 -3.62
CA GLU A 119 -20.22 -13.77 -3.91
C GLU A 119 -20.95 -12.55 -4.44
N ARG A 120 -20.86 -11.41 -3.74
CA ARG A 120 -21.61 -10.21 -4.08
C ARG A 120 -21.06 -9.53 -5.33
N VAL A 121 -19.74 -9.46 -5.48
CA VAL A 121 -19.09 -8.95 -6.69
C VAL A 121 -19.53 -9.79 -7.89
N MET A 122 -19.53 -11.12 -7.79
CA MET A 122 -19.99 -11.99 -8.88
C MET A 122 -21.48 -11.83 -9.18
N ASP A 123 -22.34 -11.60 -8.17
CA ASP A 123 -23.76 -11.30 -8.40
C ASP A 123 -23.94 -10.00 -9.22
N ILE A 124 -23.13 -8.98 -8.96
CA ILE A 124 -23.12 -7.73 -9.73
C ILE A 124 -22.53 -7.95 -11.14
N MET A 125 -21.43 -8.70 -11.27
CA MET A 125 -20.84 -9.00 -12.58
C MET A 125 -21.78 -9.81 -13.48
N ASP A 126 -22.51 -10.79 -12.91
CA ASP A 126 -23.50 -11.58 -13.63
C ASP A 126 -24.66 -10.71 -14.15
N PHE A 127 -25.05 -9.67 -13.41
CA PHE A 127 -26.13 -8.77 -13.79
C PHE A 127 -25.68 -7.68 -14.77
N GLU A 128 -24.59 -6.98 -14.47
CA GLU A 128 -24.12 -5.82 -15.24
C GLU A 128 -23.29 -6.21 -16.47
N ASN A 129 -22.60 -7.35 -16.41
CA ASN A 129 -21.70 -7.84 -17.46
C ASN A 129 -20.80 -6.74 -18.06
N PRO A 130 -19.99 -6.05 -17.25
CA PRO A 130 -19.23 -4.90 -17.72
C PRO A 130 -18.16 -5.28 -18.74
N THR A 131 -17.74 -4.32 -19.57
CA THR A 131 -16.65 -4.52 -20.54
C THR A 131 -15.30 -4.73 -19.85
N GLY A 132 -15.12 -4.21 -18.64
CA GLY A 132 -13.91 -4.42 -17.85
C GLY A 132 -14.08 -4.14 -16.37
N VAL A 133 -13.20 -4.72 -15.55
CA VAL A 133 -13.17 -4.55 -14.09
C VAL A 133 -11.79 -4.10 -13.64
N ILE A 134 -11.72 -3.00 -12.91
CA ILE A 134 -10.49 -2.45 -12.32
C ILE A 134 -10.44 -2.87 -10.85
N LEU A 135 -9.42 -3.67 -10.52
CA LEU A 135 -9.13 -4.13 -9.15
C LEU A 135 -7.94 -3.40 -8.52
N SER A 136 -7.06 -2.83 -9.36
CA SER A 136 -5.72 -2.37 -8.98
C SER A 136 -5.68 -1.03 -8.22
N THR A 137 -6.83 -0.42 -7.92
CA THR A 137 -6.93 0.90 -7.28
C THR A 137 -7.52 0.87 -5.87
N GLY A 138 -8.25 -0.19 -5.50
CA GLY A 138 -8.91 -0.32 -4.19
C GLY A 138 -8.06 -1.01 -3.11
N GLY A 139 -6.74 -1.11 -3.28
CA GLY A 139 -5.86 -1.73 -2.28
C GLY A 139 -6.01 -3.25 -2.19
N GLN A 140 -5.83 -3.82 -1.00
CA GLN A 140 -5.66 -5.28 -0.84
C GLN A 140 -6.96 -6.09 -1.01
N ILE A 141 -8.12 -5.55 -0.62
CA ILE A 141 -9.40 -6.27 -0.67
C ILE A 141 -9.72 -6.71 -2.11
N PRO A 142 -9.79 -5.82 -3.11
CA PRO A 142 -10.05 -6.23 -4.49
C PRO A 142 -8.89 -7.02 -5.09
N ASN A 143 -7.64 -6.74 -4.72
CA ASN A 143 -6.47 -7.48 -5.22
C ASN A 143 -6.54 -8.96 -4.84
N ASN A 144 -6.98 -9.27 -3.61
CA ASN A 144 -7.18 -10.64 -3.14
C ASN A 144 -8.30 -11.39 -3.89
N LEU A 145 -9.20 -10.68 -4.57
CA LEU A 145 -10.26 -11.30 -5.39
C LEU A 145 -9.78 -11.63 -6.80
N ALA A 146 -8.62 -11.13 -7.24
CA ALA A 146 -8.18 -11.19 -8.63
C ALA A 146 -8.16 -12.62 -9.20
N THR A 147 -7.51 -13.57 -8.52
CA THR A 147 -7.43 -14.97 -8.98
C THR A 147 -8.80 -15.62 -9.05
N ARG A 148 -9.62 -15.45 -8.01
CA ARG A 148 -10.96 -16.04 -7.94
C ARG A 148 -11.90 -15.48 -9.02
N LEU A 149 -11.85 -14.18 -9.27
CA LEU A 149 -12.63 -13.53 -10.33
C LEU A 149 -12.10 -13.92 -11.72
N GLY A 150 -10.78 -14.07 -11.86
CA GLY A 150 -10.13 -14.56 -13.09
C GLY A 150 -10.54 -15.98 -13.45
N ASP A 151 -10.62 -16.89 -12.47
CA ASP A 151 -11.06 -18.29 -12.66
C ASP A 151 -12.50 -18.36 -13.21
N GLU A 152 -13.36 -17.40 -12.84
CA GLU A 152 -14.73 -17.25 -13.36
C GLU A 152 -14.82 -16.38 -14.63
N ASN A 153 -13.70 -16.05 -15.26
CA ASN A 153 -13.60 -15.28 -16.51
C ASN A 153 -14.18 -13.85 -16.42
N VAL A 154 -14.14 -13.23 -15.25
CA VAL A 154 -14.45 -11.79 -15.13
C VAL A 154 -13.43 -10.99 -15.94
N PRO A 155 -13.85 -9.98 -16.73
CA PRO A 155 -12.95 -9.22 -17.60
C PRO A 155 -12.07 -8.23 -16.81
N ILE A 156 -11.10 -8.74 -16.05
CA ILE A 156 -10.17 -7.93 -15.28
C ILE A 156 -9.27 -7.15 -16.23
N LEU A 157 -9.20 -5.82 -16.06
CA LEU A 157 -8.35 -4.95 -16.85
C LEU A 157 -6.94 -4.87 -16.26
N GLY A 158 -5.93 -4.88 -17.14
CA GLY A 158 -4.55 -4.62 -16.78
C GLY A 158 -3.72 -5.87 -16.50
N THR A 159 -3.02 -5.85 -15.37
CA THR A 159 -2.10 -6.91 -14.96
C THR A 159 -2.89 -8.17 -14.62
N SER A 160 -2.44 -9.32 -15.12
CA SER A 160 -3.22 -10.55 -15.02
C SER A 160 -3.28 -11.07 -13.56
N PRO A 161 -4.36 -11.78 -13.19
CA PRO A 161 -4.47 -12.42 -11.87
C PRO A 161 -3.30 -13.35 -11.54
N GLU A 162 -2.75 -14.05 -12.53
CA GLU A 162 -1.60 -14.94 -12.35
C GLU A 162 -0.35 -14.14 -12.01
N SER A 163 -0.13 -13.00 -12.66
CA SER A 163 0.98 -12.10 -12.32
C SER A 163 0.85 -11.53 -10.91
N ILE A 164 -0.37 -11.16 -10.50
CA ILE A 164 -0.65 -10.70 -9.13
C ILE A 164 -0.28 -11.78 -8.12
N ASP A 165 -0.75 -13.02 -8.32
CA ASP A 165 -0.43 -14.15 -7.44
C ASP A 165 1.08 -14.48 -7.42
N MET A 166 1.76 -14.41 -8.57
CA MET A 166 3.21 -14.61 -8.63
C MET A 166 4.00 -13.56 -7.83
N ALA A 167 3.55 -12.30 -7.80
CA ALA A 167 4.19 -11.23 -7.05
C ALA A 167 3.88 -11.27 -5.55
N GLU A 168 2.65 -11.64 -5.16
CA GLU A 168 2.26 -11.74 -3.74
C GLU A 168 2.81 -12.99 -3.04
N ASN A 169 3.00 -14.08 -3.78
CA ASN A 169 3.59 -15.29 -3.22
C ASN A 169 5.11 -15.16 -3.07
N ARG A 170 5.60 -15.15 -1.83
CA ARG A 170 7.02 -14.94 -1.53
C ARG A 170 7.98 -15.90 -2.23
N HIS A 171 7.64 -17.18 -2.38
CA HIS A 171 8.48 -18.16 -3.09
C HIS A 171 8.57 -17.88 -4.58
N LYS A 172 7.42 -17.58 -5.21
CA LYS A 172 7.34 -17.25 -6.63
C LYS A 172 8.09 -15.94 -6.90
N PHE A 173 7.83 -14.92 -6.08
CA PHE A 173 8.51 -13.64 -6.14
C PHE A 173 10.04 -13.79 -6.02
N SER A 174 10.52 -14.49 -4.99
CA SER A 174 11.95 -14.71 -4.77
C SER A 174 12.62 -15.41 -5.94
N SER A 175 11.96 -16.45 -6.47
CA SER A 175 12.49 -17.22 -7.61
C SER A 175 12.60 -16.34 -8.87
N ILE A 176 11.66 -15.41 -9.06
CA ILE A 176 11.69 -14.45 -10.17
C ILE A 176 12.78 -13.39 -9.95
N MET A 177 13.02 -12.93 -8.72
CA MET A 177 14.14 -12.01 -8.45
C MET A 177 15.49 -12.68 -8.76
N ASP A 178 15.66 -13.94 -8.38
CA ASP A 178 16.86 -14.72 -8.69
C ASP A 178 17.03 -14.94 -10.20
N GLU A 179 15.94 -15.26 -10.93
CA GLU A 179 15.90 -15.36 -12.40
C GLU A 179 16.39 -14.06 -13.06
N LEU A 180 15.98 -12.91 -12.54
CA LEU A 180 16.31 -11.59 -13.08
C LEU A 180 17.69 -11.05 -12.63
N GLY A 181 18.37 -11.77 -11.73
CA GLY A 181 19.62 -11.32 -11.10
C GLY A 181 19.43 -10.05 -10.27
N ILE A 182 18.32 -9.95 -9.55
CA ILE A 182 17.96 -8.84 -8.67
C ILE A 182 18.15 -9.29 -7.22
N ASP A 183 18.98 -8.57 -6.47
CA ASP A 183 19.25 -8.91 -5.07
C ASP A 183 18.00 -8.71 -4.19
N GLN A 184 17.88 -9.54 -3.17
CA GLN A 184 16.84 -9.49 -2.13
C GLN A 184 17.46 -9.82 -0.75
N PRO A 185 16.85 -9.42 0.38
CA PRO A 185 17.30 -9.85 1.70
C PRO A 185 17.29 -11.38 1.82
N ARG A 186 18.33 -11.95 2.45
CA ARG A 186 18.37 -13.40 2.70
C ARG A 186 17.17 -13.81 3.52
N TRP A 187 16.46 -14.86 3.11
CA TRP A 187 15.25 -15.32 3.80
C TRP A 187 15.08 -16.82 3.68
N LYS A 188 14.38 -17.44 4.64
CA LYS A 188 13.93 -18.83 4.59
C LYS A 188 12.55 -18.98 5.22
N GLU A 189 11.73 -19.88 4.69
CA GLU A 189 10.53 -20.37 5.36
C GLU A 189 10.88 -21.64 6.14
N LEU A 190 10.61 -21.64 7.44
CA LEU A 190 11.11 -22.62 8.40
C LEU A 190 9.97 -23.11 9.30
N THR A 191 9.92 -24.40 9.57
CA THR A 191 8.85 -25.04 10.37
C THR A 191 9.33 -25.52 11.74
N THR A 192 10.65 -25.63 11.95
CA THR A 192 11.22 -26.09 13.22
C THR A 192 12.05 -25.00 13.88
N ILE A 193 12.04 -24.98 15.22
CA ILE A 193 12.78 -24.01 16.01
C ILE A 193 14.29 -24.17 15.75
N GLU A 194 14.77 -25.39 15.64
CA GLU A 194 16.18 -25.71 15.37
C GLU A 194 16.63 -25.09 14.04
N ALA A 195 15.84 -25.25 12.97
CA ALA A 195 16.17 -24.69 11.66
C ALA A 195 16.17 -23.15 11.68
N ILE A 196 15.32 -22.53 12.51
CA ILE A 196 15.33 -21.08 12.75
C ILE A 196 16.64 -20.64 13.38
N PHE A 197 17.09 -21.30 14.45
CA PHE A 197 18.38 -20.97 15.08
C PHE A 197 19.57 -21.19 14.13
N GLU A 198 19.56 -22.25 13.33
CA GLU A 198 20.60 -22.51 12.32
C GLU A 198 20.66 -21.39 11.28
N PHE A 199 19.52 -20.95 10.76
CA PHE A 199 19.46 -19.85 9.82
C PHE A 199 19.92 -18.53 10.45
N VAL A 200 19.49 -18.24 11.67
CA VAL A 200 19.90 -17.02 12.39
C VAL A 200 21.39 -17.01 12.69
N ALA A 201 22.00 -18.17 12.98
CA ALA A 201 23.45 -18.28 13.13
C ALA A 201 24.20 -18.03 11.81
N GLU A 202 23.59 -18.34 10.66
CA GLU A 202 24.15 -18.07 9.32
C GLU A 202 24.04 -16.58 8.94
N VAL A 203 22.89 -15.94 9.21
CA VAL A 203 22.66 -14.55 8.78
C VAL A 203 23.11 -13.50 9.80
N GLY A 204 23.12 -13.84 11.08
CA GLY A 204 23.38 -12.92 12.19
C GLY A 204 22.15 -12.11 12.61
N TYR A 205 22.19 -11.60 13.84
CA TYR A 205 21.16 -10.67 14.34
C TYR A 205 21.42 -9.21 13.89
N PRO A 206 20.37 -8.38 13.82
CA PRO A 206 18.96 -8.74 14.01
C PRO A 206 18.34 -9.47 12.81
N VAL A 207 17.21 -10.14 13.06
CA VAL A 207 16.38 -10.78 12.03
C VAL A 207 14.93 -10.35 12.13
N LEU A 208 14.23 -10.38 11.00
CA LEU A 208 12.81 -10.09 10.88
C LEU A 208 12.04 -11.41 10.82
N ILE A 209 11.05 -11.56 11.69
CA ILE A 209 10.23 -12.77 11.78
C ILE A 209 8.80 -12.43 11.40
N ARG A 210 8.23 -13.23 10.49
CA ARG A 210 6.85 -13.11 10.02
C ARG A 210 6.14 -14.46 10.06
N PRO A 211 4.99 -14.58 10.73
CA PRO A 211 4.16 -15.77 10.63
C PRO A 211 3.55 -15.90 9.22
N SER A 212 3.58 -17.09 8.62
CA SER A 212 3.10 -17.30 7.23
C SER A 212 1.58 -17.10 7.04
N TYR A 213 0.78 -17.24 8.10
CA TYR A 213 -0.67 -17.12 8.04
C TYR A 213 -1.19 -15.67 8.01
N VAL A 214 -0.31 -14.68 8.19
CA VAL A 214 -0.71 -13.27 8.26
C VAL A 214 -0.38 -12.54 6.95
N LEU A 215 -1.43 -12.05 6.30
CA LEU A 215 -1.34 -11.17 5.13
C LEU A 215 -1.05 -9.73 5.58
N SER A 216 -0.40 -8.95 4.70
CA SER A 216 -0.14 -7.50 4.90
C SER A 216 0.79 -7.13 6.06
N GLY A 217 1.68 -8.04 6.47
CA GLY A 217 2.77 -7.73 7.40
C GLY A 217 2.36 -7.53 8.86
N ALA A 218 1.14 -7.88 9.27
CA ALA A 218 0.76 -7.84 10.67
C ALA A 218 1.49 -8.94 11.49
N ALA A 219 1.78 -8.64 12.75
CA ALA A 219 2.52 -9.49 13.68
C ALA A 219 3.99 -9.74 13.26
N MET A 220 4.61 -8.82 12.51
CA MET A 220 6.04 -8.88 12.24
C MET A 220 6.82 -8.39 13.45
N ASN A 221 7.96 -9.02 13.72
CA ASN A 221 8.83 -8.60 14.82
C ASN A 221 10.30 -8.63 14.42
N VAL A 222 11.04 -7.64 14.90
CA VAL A 222 12.50 -7.62 14.83
C VAL A 222 13.04 -8.26 16.09
N VAL A 223 13.89 -9.26 15.92
CA VAL A 223 14.52 -9.99 17.01
C VAL A 223 16.02 -9.74 16.96
N SER A 224 16.59 -9.36 18.10
CA SER A 224 17.99 -8.91 18.17
C SER A 224 18.91 -9.85 18.93
N ASN A 225 18.37 -10.90 19.58
CA ASN A 225 19.15 -11.89 20.31
C ASN A 225 18.37 -13.20 20.52
N ASP A 226 19.06 -14.25 20.95
CA ASP A 226 18.49 -15.58 21.20
C ASP A 226 17.39 -15.59 22.25
N TYR A 227 17.45 -14.70 23.24
CA TYR A 227 16.43 -14.64 24.28
C TYR A 227 15.10 -14.12 23.70
N GLU A 228 15.14 -13.00 23.00
CA GLU A 228 13.98 -12.45 22.27
C GLU A 228 13.43 -13.45 21.25
N LEU A 229 14.31 -14.18 20.53
CA LEU A 229 13.89 -15.20 19.58
C LEU A 229 13.08 -16.30 20.27
N LYS A 230 13.57 -16.83 21.40
CA LYS A 230 12.87 -17.89 22.16
C LYS A 230 11.52 -17.41 22.68
N GLU A 231 11.45 -16.21 23.23
CA GLU A 231 10.20 -15.65 23.74
C GLU A 231 9.18 -15.44 22.61
N PHE A 232 9.62 -14.92 21.46
CA PHE A 232 8.76 -14.77 20.29
C PHE A 232 8.22 -16.12 19.79
N LEU A 233 9.10 -17.12 19.63
CA LEU A 233 8.70 -18.44 19.13
C LEU A 233 7.72 -19.15 20.08
N LYS A 234 7.86 -18.99 21.41
CA LYS A 234 6.88 -19.52 22.37
C LYS A 234 5.49 -18.95 22.14
N LEU A 235 5.39 -17.64 21.88
CA LEU A 235 4.12 -16.97 21.59
C LEU A 235 3.55 -17.43 20.24
N ALA A 236 4.39 -17.50 19.19
CA ALA A 236 3.96 -17.89 17.85
C ALA A 236 3.42 -19.33 17.78
N VAL A 237 4.09 -20.28 18.45
CA VAL A 237 3.67 -21.70 18.49
C VAL A 237 2.32 -21.89 19.20
N ILE A 238 2.00 -21.05 20.20
CA ILE A 238 0.69 -21.09 20.88
C ILE A 238 -0.42 -20.62 19.94
N VAL A 239 -0.14 -19.64 19.08
CA VAL A 239 -1.15 -19.03 18.19
C VAL A 239 -1.39 -19.91 16.95
N SER A 240 -0.34 -20.52 16.40
CA SER A 240 -0.54 -21.58 15.41
C SER A 240 0.65 -22.53 15.24
N PRO A 241 0.52 -23.80 15.68
CA PRO A 241 1.61 -24.77 15.63
C PRO A 241 1.88 -25.34 14.22
N ASP A 242 0.91 -25.23 13.29
CA ASP A 242 0.97 -25.89 11.98
C ASP A 242 1.45 -24.96 10.84
N TYR A 243 1.65 -23.66 11.11
CA TYR A 243 2.05 -22.70 10.08
C TYR A 243 3.56 -22.44 10.09
N PRO A 244 4.23 -22.48 8.92
CA PRO A 244 5.62 -22.09 8.80
C PRO A 244 5.87 -20.64 9.23
N ILE A 245 7.11 -20.35 9.62
CA ILE A 245 7.59 -19.01 9.97
C ILE A 245 8.59 -18.57 8.92
N VAL A 246 8.38 -17.37 8.37
CA VAL A 246 9.33 -16.74 7.45
C VAL A 246 10.31 -15.91 8.26
N VAL A 247 11.60 -16.22 8.14
CA VAL A 247 12.68 -15.47 8.78
C VAL A 247 13.50 -14.80 7.68
N SER A 248 13.75 -13.49 7.83
CA SER A 248 14.54 -12.69 6.90
C SER A 248 15.66 -11.93 7.62
N GLU A 249 16.79 -11.76 6.95
CA GLU A 249 17.87 -10.88 7.39
C GLU A 249 17.36 -9.43 7.54
N PHE A 250 17.63 -8.80 8.69
CA PHE A 250 17.31 -7.39 8.91
C PHE A 250 18.55 -6.52 8.66
N VAL A 251 18.52 -5.74 7.59
CA VAL A 251 19.66 -4.91 7.17
C VAL A 251 19.65 -3.58 7.92
N GLN A 252 20.38 -3.50 9.03
CA GLN A 252 20.47 -2.28 9.84
C GLN A 252 21.10 -1.11 9.06
N GLY A 253 20.57 0.11 9.27
CA GLY A 253 21.09 1.34 8.67
C GLY A 253 20.91 1.42 7.15
N ALA A 254 20.10 0.55 6.56
CA ALA A 254 19.68 0.69 5.18
C ALA A 254 18.63 1.80 5.06
N LYS A 255 18.72 2.59 4.00
CA LYS A 255 17.63 3.48 3.60
C LYS A 255 16.55 2.67 2.90
N GLU A 256 15.31 3.10 3.04
CA GLU A 256 14.20 2.54 2.29
C GLU A 256 13.79 3.52 1.18
N LEU A 257 13.61 2.99 -0.02
CA LEU A 257 13.24 3.74 -1.23
C LEU A 257 12.02 3.08 -1.86
N GLU A 258 11.14 3.89 -2.42
CA GLU A 258 9.93 3.41 -3.09
C GLU A 258 9.92 3.85 -4.55
N LEU A 259 9.51 2.94 -5.45
CA LEU A 259 9.19 3.23 -6.83
C LEU A 259 7.68 3.04 -7.02
N ASP A 260 6.95 4.13 -7.21
CA ASP A 260 5.57 4.10 -7.68
C ASP A 260 5.56 4.29 -9.19
N ALA A 261 4.98 3.36 -9.93
CA ALA A 261 5.07 3.37 -11.38
C ALA A 261 3.79 2.88 -12.07
N VAL A 262 3.64 3.30 -13.31
CA VAL A 262 2.61 2.83 -14.24
C VAL A 262 3.31 2.19 -15.40
N ALA A 263 2.94 0.95 -15.75
CA ALA A 263 3.47 0.26 -16.91
C ALA A 263 2.37 -0.06 -17.92
N GLN A 264 2.74 -0.22 -19.18
CA GLN A 264 1.90 -0.71 -20.27
C GLN A 264 2.65 -1.83 -20.98
N ASN A 265 2.10 -3.04 -20.96
CA ASN A 265 2.70 -4.24 -21.58
C ASN A 265 4.15 -4.48 -21.14
N GLY A 266 4.41 -4.26 -19.85
CA GLY A 266 5.72 -4.44 -19.24
C GLY A 266 6.74 -3.32 -19.49
N GLU A 267 6.34 -2.21 -20.11
CA GLU A 267 7.16 -1.00 -20.23
C GLU A 267 6.66 0.09 -19.29
N ILE A 268 7.55 0.71 -18.52
CA ILE A 268 7.18 1.84 -17.66
C ILE A 268 6.78 3.04 -18.53
N VAL A 269 5.61 3.59 -18.23
CA VAL A 269 5.03 4.79 -18.84
C VAL A 269 5.37 6.03 -18.04
N ASP A 270 5.28 5.95 -16.71
CA ASP A 270 5.62 7.05 -15.81
C ASP A 270 5.93 6.50 -14.41
N PHE A 271 6.71 7.22 -13.62
CA PHE A 271 7.10 6.79 -12.29
C PHE A 271 7.52 7.93 -11.36
N ALA A 272 7.54 7.62 -10.07
CA ALA A 272 8.06 8.45 -8.99
C ALA A 272 8.95 7.60 -8.09
N ILE A 273 10.15 8.11 -7.77
CA ILE A 273 11.03 7.50 -6.77
C ILE A 273 10.96 8.34 -5.50
N SER A 274 10.70 7.74 -4.36
CA SER A 274 10.63 8.43 -3.07
C SER A 274 11.67 7.88 -2.10
N GLU A 275 12.10 8.72 -1.16
CA GLU A 275 13.09 8.36 -0.12
C GLU A 275 12.49 8.50 1.27
N HIS A 276 12.61 7.47 2.10
CA HIS A 276 12.22 7.55 3.52
C HIS A 276 13.23 8.34 4.34
N VAL A 277 12.73 9.05 5.35
CA VAL A 277 13.55 9.75 6.36
C VAL A 277 14.11 8.74 7.35
N GLU A 278 13.25 7.85 7.83
CA GLU A 278 13.58 6.76 8.73
C GLU A 278 14.38 5.67 7.99
N PHE A 279 15.20 4.93 8.73
CA PHE A 279 15.86 3.75 8.19
C PHE A 279 14.87 2.60 8.06
N ALA A 280 15.18 1.67 7.17
CA ALA A 280 14.43 0.44 6.99
C ALA A 280 14.24 -0.29 8.33
N GLY A 281 13.01 -0.74 8.56
CA GLY A 281 12.55 -1.31 9.83
C GLY A 281 11.49 -0.49 10.54
N VAL A 282 11.31 0.77 10.15
CA VAL A 282 10.03 1.46 10.32
C VAL A 282 9.16 1.09 9.11
N HIS A 283 7.93 0.64 9.35
CA HIS A 283 7.03 0.28 8.27
C HIS A 283 6.81 1.48 7.32
N SER A 284 6.84 1.26 6.00
CA SER A 284 6.68 2.31 4.96
C SER A 284 5.46 3.23 5.16
N GLY A 285 4.38 2.66 5.70
CA GLY A 285 3.17 3.41 6.04
C GLY A 285 3.34 4.42 7.17
N ASP A 286 4.21 4.11 8.14
CA ASP A 286 4.54 5.00 9.26
C ASP A 286 5.69 5.94 8.91
N ALA A 287 6.53 5.58 7.94
CA ALA A 287 7.65 6.39 7.50
C ALA A 287 7.22 7.76 6.95
N THR A 288 8.07 8.74 7.22
CA THR A 288 8.09 10.04 6.58
C THR A 288 8.88 9.91 5.27
N MET A 289 8.38 10.46 4.16
CA MET A 289 9.01 10.30 2.86
C MET A 289 9.18 11.64 2.13
N TYR A 290 10.31 11.77 1.43
CA TYR A 290 10.58 12.85 0.48
C TYR A 290 10.25 12.41 -0.94
N TYR A 291 9.66 13.32 -1.70
CA TYR A 291 9.58 13.24 -3.15
C TYR A 291 9.86 14.62 -3.77
N PRO A 292 10.83 14.76 -4.70
CA PRO A 292 11.79 13.75 -5.14
C PRO A 292 12.80 13.36 -4.04
N PRO A 293 13.62 12.30 -4.23
CA PRO A 293 14.62 11.86 -3.26
C PRO A 293 15.68 12.94 -3.02
N GLN A 294 16.16 13.09 -1.77
CA GLN A 294 17.05 14.18 -1.38
C GLN A 294 18.51 13.74 -1.19
N LYS A 295 18.73 12.50 -0.75
CA LYS A 295 20.05 11.95 -0.44
C LYS A 295 20.27 10.61 -1.17
N VAL A 296 19.79 10.53 -2.41
CA VAL A 296 19.96 9.38 -3.32
C VAL A 296 20.78 9.82 -4.53
N TYR A 297 21.82 9.06 -4.87
CA TYR A 297 22.62 9.36 -6.06
C TYR A 297 21.80 9.09 -7.33
N ILE A 298 22.04 9.89 -8.38
CA ILE A 298 21.39 9.71 -9.68
C ILE A 298 21.61 8.30 -10.22
N GLU A 299 22.81 7.74 -10.04
CA GLU A 299 23.11 6.35 -10.42
C GLU A 299 22.22 5.34 -9.70
N THR A 300 22.00 5.51 -8.39
CA THR A 300 21.11 4.67 -7.60
C THR A 300 19.67 4.78 -8.12
N ALA A 301 19.19 6.00 -8.38
CA ALA A 301 17.84 6.21 -8.91
C ALA A 301 17.65 5.59 -10.32
N LYS A 302 18.65 5.66 -11.19
CA LYS A 302 18.64 4.95 -12.49
C LYS A 302 18.65 3.43 -12.34
N ARG A 303 19.38 2.90 -11.35
CA ARG A 303 19.36 1.45 -11.07
C ARG A 303 17.99 1.00 -10.56
N ILE A 304 17.30 1.81 -9.78
CA ILE A 304 15.90 1.56 -9.36
C ILE A 304 14.97 1.49 -10.57
N GLU A 305 15.05 2.46 -11.47
CA GLU A 305 14.30 2.47 -12.74
C GLU A 305 14.57 1.20 -13.57
N GLN A 306 15.84 0.84 -13.76
CA GLN A 306 16.24 -0.38 -14.49
C GLN A 306 15.71 -1.68 -13.85
N ILE A 307 15.71 -1.76 -12.51
CA ILE A 307 15.13 -2.90 -11.80
C ILE A 307 13.61 -2.91 -12.00
N GLY A 308 12.97 -1.75 -11.89
CA GLY A 308 11.55 -1.55 -12.20
C GLY A 308 11.18 -2.05 -13.59
N ASP A 309 11.95 -1.67 -14.62
CA ASP A 309 11.73 -2.12 -16.01
C ASP A 309 11.85 -3.63 -16.16
N LYS A 310 12.85 -4.26 -15.53
CA LYS A 310 13.00 -5.73 -15.57
C LYS A 310 11.80 -6.43 -14.94
N ILE A 311 11.36 -5.95 -13.78
CA ILE A 311 10.23 -6.50 -13.04
C ILE A 311 8.92 -6.28 -13.84
N ALA A 312 8.70 -5.07 -14.35
CA ALA A 312 7.55 -4.73 -15.17
C ALA A 312 7.44 -5.62 -16.40
N LYS A 313 8.55 -5.80 -17.11
CA LYS A 313 8.62 -6.69 -18.27
C LYS A 313 8.35 -8.15 -17.92
N ARG A 314 8.89 -8.64 -16.80
CA ARG A 314 8.77 -10.04 -16.39
C ARG A 314 7.36 -10.43 -15.95
N TYR A 315 6.63 -9.52 -15.32
CA TYR A 315 5.23 -9.71 -14.97
C TYR A 315 4.25 -9.26 -16.07
N ASN A 316 4.78 -8.70 -17.17
CA ASN A 316 3.99 -8.07 -18.23
C ASN A 316 2.96 -7.06 -17.66
N ILE A 317 3.43 -6.17 -16.78
CA ILE A 317 2.57 -5.26 -16.02
C ILE A 317 1.87 -4.28 -16.97
N SER A 318 0.56 -4.15 -16.79
CA SER A 318 -0.28 -3.10 -17.38
C SER A 318 -1.14 -2.48 -16.29
N GLY A 319 -0.90 -1.21 -15.98
CA GLY A 319 -1.53 -0.51 -14.85
C GLY A 319 -0.52 -0.09 -13.77
N PRO A 320 -1.01 0.24 -12.55
CA PRO A 320 -0.19 0.77 -11.47
C PRO A 320 0.51 -0.35 -10.70
N PHE A 321 1.73 -0.10 -10.25
CA PHE A 321 2.48 -0.99 -9.36
C PHE A 321 3.44 -0.19 -8.47
N ASN A 322 3.93 -0.83 -7.40
CA ASN A 322 4.89 -0.27 -6.46
C ASN A 322 5.97 -1.28 -6.11
N ILE A 323 7.21 -0.82 -5.98
CA ILE A 323 8.35 -1.65 -5.54
C ILE A 323 9.07 -0.94 -4.39
N GLN A 324 9.37 -1.69 -3.34
CA GLN A 324 10.14 -1.19 -2.18
C GLN A 324 11.57 -1.75 -2.21
N PHE A 325 12.53 -0.90 -1.88
CA PHE A 325 13.96 -1.22 -1.94
C PHE A 325 14.68 -0.89 -0.64
N LEU A 326 15.64 -1.73 -0.26
CA LEU A 326 16.69 -1.41 0.69
C LEU A 326 17.91 -0.90 -0.07
N ALA A 327 18.41 0.27 0.33
CA ALA A 327 19.63 0.87 -0.19
C ALA A 327 20.68 1.00 0.92
N LYS A 328 21.81 0.31 0.75
CA LYS A 328 22.95 0.39 1.68
C LYS A 328 24.26 0.14 0.94
N ASP A 329 25.27 0.99 1.16
CA ASP A 329 26.62 0.83 0.60
C ASP A 329 26.63 0.56 -0.93
N ASN A 330 25.82 1.30 -1.70
CA ASN A 330 25.58 1.10 -3.14
C ASN A 330 24.95 -0.24 -3.57
N SER A 331 24.58 -1.10 -2.62
CA SER A 331 23.73 -2.27 -2.85
C SER A 331 22.25 -1.84 -2.80
N LEU A 332 21.47 -2.34 -3.76
CA LEU A 332 20.02 -2.20 -3.80
C LEU A 332 19.43 -3.60 -3.73
N ARG A 333 18.53 -3.83 -2.78
CA ARG A 333 17.82 -5.09 -2.62
C ARG A 333 16.32 -4.85 -2.66
N VAL A 334 15.57 -5.64 -3.40
CA VAL A 334 14.11 -5.53 -3.45
C VAL A 334 13.50 -6.20 -2.21
N ILE A 335 12.56 -5.51 -1.57
CA ILE A 335 11.79 -6.02 -0.43
C ILE A 335 10.56 -6.76 -0.94
N GLU A 336 9.72 -6.06 -1.70
CA GLU A 336 8.47 -6.56 -2.25
C GLU A 336 8.06 -5.76 -3.49
N CYS A 337 7.14 -6.35 -4.27
CA CYS A 337 6.49 -5.72 -5.42
C CYS A 337 4.97 -5.88 -5.28
N ASN A 338 4.26 -4.76 -5.25
CA ASN A 338 2.81 -4.71 -5.18
C ASN A 338 2.26 -4.38 -6.58
N LEU A 339 1.58 -5.33 -7.23
CA LEU A 339 0.97 -5.14 -8.56
C LEU A 339 -0.37 -4.40 -8.51
N ARG A 340 -0.38 -3.27 -7.80
CA ARG A 340 -1.51 -2.37 -7.61
C ARG A 340 -1.01 -0.96 -7.25
N ALA A 341 -1.91 0.00 -7.21
CA ALA A 341 -1.64 1.30 -6.61
C ALA A 341 -1.17 1.12 -5.16
N SER A 342 -0.19 1.91 -4.75
CA SER A 342 0.23 2.05 -3.36
C SER A 342 -0.46 3.25 -2.72
N ARG A 343 -0.27 3.40 -1.40
CA ARG A 343 -0.79 4.54 -0.64
C ARG A 343 -0.12 5.86 -1.00
N SER A 344 1.09 5.85 -1.59
CA SER A 344 1.82 7.07 -1.95
C SER A 344 1.41 7.65 -3.31
N PHE A 345 0.64 6.93 -4.14
CA PHE A 345 0.16 7.42 -5.44
C PHE A 345 -0.50 8.81 -5.40
N PRO A 346 -1.43 9.11 -4.46
CA PRO A 346 -2.01 10.45 -4.34
C PRO A 346 -0.95 11.52 -4.02
N PHE A 347 -0.03 11.22 -3.11
CA PHE A 347 1.02 12.14 -2.69
C PHE A 347 1.96 12.48 -3.86
N VAL A 348 2.56 11.45 -4.49
CA VAL A 348 3.50 11.67 -5.61
C VAL A 348 2.81 12.30 -6.82
N SER A 349 1.52 12.00 -7.06
CA SER A 349 0.75 12.62 -8.13
C SER A 349 0.51 14.12 -7.91
N LYS A 350 0.22 14.51 -6.66
CA LYS A 350 -0.01 15.92 -6.31
C LYS A 350 1.28 16.74 -6.33
N VAL A 351 2.39 16.16 -5.87
CA VAL A 351 3.69 16.85 -5.85
C VAL A 351 4.28 16.97 -7.25
N SER A 352 4.19 15.90 -8.07
CA SER A 352 4.69 15.94 -9.46
C SER A 352 3.84 16.79 -10.38
N GLY A 353 2.56 17.00 -10.05
CA GLY A 353 1.57 17.57 -10.96
C GLY A 353 1.09 16.59 -12.05
N HIS A 354 1.58 15.35 -12.04
CA HIS A 354 1.21 14.30 -12.98
C HIS A 354 0.37 13.25 -12.27
N ASN A 355 -0.90 13.11 -12.65
CA ASN A 355 -1.79 12.12 -12.04
C ASN A 355 -1.47 10.70 -12.52
N LEU A 356 -0.71 9.94 -11.71
CA LEU A 356 -0.32 8.57 -12.05
C LEU A 356 -1.53 7.63 -12.15
N ILE A 357 -2.59 7.86 -11.39
CA ILE A 357 -3.81 7.03 -11.47
C ILE A 357 -4.59 7.33 -12.75
N GLU A 358 -4.65 8.58 -13.19
CA GLU A 358 -5.23 8.91 -14.50
C GLU A 358 -4.45 8.21 -15.63
N LYS A 359 -3.12 8.24 -15.58
CA LYS A 359 -2.27 7.51 -16.54
C LYS A 359 -2.51 6.00 -16.49
N ALA A 360 -2.59 5.43 -15.28
CA ALA A 360 -2.88 4.02 -15.08
C ALA A 360 -4.26 3.65 -15.65
N ALA A 361 -5.30 4.41 -15.35
CA ALA A 361 -6.64 4.18 -15.89
C ALA A 361 -6.66 4.28 -17.42
N LYS A 362 -5.96 5.24 -18.04
CA LYS A 362 -5.82 5.29 -19.50
C LYS A 362 -5.16 4.03 -20.06
N VAL A 363 -4.09 3.54 -19.43
CA VAL A 363 -3.44 2.28 -19.82
C VAL A 363 -4.42 1.10 -19.72
N LEU A 364 -5.15 0.97 -18.61
CA LEU A 364 -6.12 -0.09 -18.39
C LEU A 364 -7.24 -0.08 -19.44
N LEU A 365 -7.65 1.11 -19.90
CA LEU A 365 -8.72 1.31 -20.88
C LEU A 365 -8.23 1.27 -22.35
N GLY A 366 -6.92 1.09 -22.58
CA GLY A 366 -6.32 1.11 -23.92
C GLY A 366 -6.28 2.50 -24.57
N VAL A 367 -6.37 3.56 -23.76
CA VAL A 367 -6.30 4.95 -24.22
C VAL A 367 -4.83 5.39 -24.32
N PRO A 368 -4.45 6.14 -25.38
CA PRO A 368 -3.09 6.70 -25.48
C PRO A 368 -2.73 7.54 -24.26
N VAL A 369 -1.50 7.34 -23.76
CA VAL A 369 -0.97 8.01 -22.57
C VAL A 369 0.34 8.70 -22.90
N GLU A 370 0.51 9.90 -22.37
CA GLU A 370 1.79 10.60 -22.44
C GLU A 370 2.77 9.96 -21.45
N ARG A 371 3.90 9.48 -22.00
CA ARG A 371 4.97 8.91 -21.19
C ARG A 371 5.67 10.02 -20.41
N GLY A 372 5.76 9.83 -19.10
CA GLY A 372 6.70 10.57 -18.26
C GLY A 372 8.06 9.87 -18.24
N GLY A 373 8.95 10.32 -17.38
CA GLY A 373 10.25 9.69 -17.23
C GLY A 373 11.12 10.39 -16.21
N PHE A 374 12.34 9.88 -16.06
CA PHE A 374 13.33 10.34 -15.09
C PHE A 374 13.54 11.87 -15.12
N GLU A 375 13.50 12.48 -16.31
CA GLU A 375 13.67 13.93 -16.48
C GLU A 375 12.58 14.75 -15.78
N ALA A 376 11.32 14.30 -15.82
CA ALA A 376 10.22 15.01 -15.17
C ALA A 376 10.44 15.10 -13.65
N MET A 377 10.94 14.03 -13.03
CA MET A 377 11.29 14.02 -11.60
C MET A 377 12.47 14.95 -11.30
N LEU A 378 13.51 14.95 -12.13
CA LEU A 378 14.69 15.80 -11.95
C LEU A 378 14.39 17.30 -12.06
N HIS A 379 13.39 17.67 -12.86
CA HIS A 379 13.02 19.06 -13.11
C HIS A 379 11.97 19.62 -12.14
N LEU A 380 11.61 18.88 -11.09
CA LEU A 380 10.74 19.39 -10.04
C LEU A 380 11.44 20.51 -9.25
N ASN A 381 10.81 21.69 -9.23
CA ASN A 381 11.31 22.87 -8.52
C ASN A 381 10.89 22.90 -7.04
N VAL A 382 10.17 21.88 -6.58
CA VAL A 382 9.63 21.80 -5.22
C VAL A 382 9.95 20.44 -4.62
N VAL A 383 9.96 20.39 -3.29
CA VAL A 383 10.09 19.16 -2.51
C VAL A 383 8.79 18.92 -1.76
N GLY A 384 8.23 17.74 -1.96
CA GLY A 384 7.14 17.19 -1.17
C GLY A 384 7.67 16.38 0.02
N VAL A 385 6.99 16.50 1.16
CA VAL A 385 7.14 15.59 2.30
C VAL A 385 5.79 15.04 2.69
N LYS A 386 5.68 13.70 2.74
CA LYS A 386 4.57 13.01 3.41
C LYS A 386 5.01 12.61 4.80
N ALA A 387 4.21 12.95 5.82
CA ALA A 387 4.42 12.54 7.20
C ALA A 387 3.17 11.85 7.75
N SER A 388 3.38 10.87 8.62
CA SER A 388 2.32 9.99 9.11
C SER A 388 1.63 10.58 10.34
N GLN A 389 0.30 10.46 10.37
CA GLN A 389 -0.53 10.84 11.50
C GLN A 389 -0.77 9.62 12.40
N PHE A 390 -0.45 9.76 13.69
CA PHE A 390 -0.65 8.72 14.69
C PHE A 390 -1.79 9.06 15.65
N SER A 391 -2.41 8.01 16.20
CA SER A 391 -3.51 8.12 17.16
C SER A 391 -3.16 7.57 18.56
N PHE A 392 -1.87 7.53 18.92
CA PHE A 392 -1.40 6.98 20.21
C PHE A 392 -2.12 7.57 21.43
N THR A 393 -2.43 8.87 21.41
CA THR A 393 -3.13 9.56 22.50
C THR A 393 -4.57 9.08 22.71
N ARG A 394 -5.18 8.46 21.70
CA ARG A 394 -6.53 7.89 21.75
C ARG A 394 -6.54 6.42 22.17
N LEU A 395 -5.39 5.75 22.14
CA LEU A 395 -5.24 4.32 22.42
C LEU A 395 -4.55 4.15 23.78
N ALA A 396 -5.35 4.05 24.84
CA ALA A 396 -4.83 3.86 26.19
C ALA A 396 -4.01 2.55 26.27
N GLY A 397 -2.76 2.66 26.72
CA GLY A 397 -1.82 1.53 26.79
C GLY A 397 -1.03 1.26 25.51
N ALA A 398 -1.24 2.03 24.44
CA ALA A 398 -0.39 1.97 23.26
C ALA A 398 0.99 2.58 23.56
N ASP A 399 2.04 1.90 23.15
CA ASP A 399 3.41 2.40 23.21
C ASP A 399 3.69 3.27 21.97
N PRO A 400 4.02 4.57 22.11
CA PRO A 400 4.24 5.47 20.98
C PRO A 400 5.63 5.26 20.34
N VAL A 401 5.90 4.02 19.92
CA VAL A 401 7.17 3.58 19.32
C VAL A 401 6.90 3.04 17.93
N LEU A 402 7.72 3.48 16.96
CA LEU A 402 7.66 2.98 15.60
C LEU A 402 8.21 1.55 15.53
N SER A 403 7.59 0.73 14.69
CA SER A 403 7.95 -0.68 14.53
C SER A 403 7.88 -1.11 13.07
N VAL A 404 8.14 -2.39 12.82
CA VAL A 404 7.96 -3.03 11.51
C VAL A 404 6.49 -3.22 11.14
N ASP A 405 5.57 -3.13 12.11
CA ASP A 405 4.13 -3.10 11.89
C ASP A 405 3.66 -1.63 11.80
N MET A 406 2.77 -1.36 10.84
CA MET A 406 2.14 -0.05 10.68
C MET A 406 1.21 0.27 11.86
N SER A 407 1.25 1.52 12.32
CA SER A 407 0.41 2.03 13.42
C SER A 407 -0.27 3.37 13.10
N SER A 408 0.17 4.06 12.06
CA SER A 408 -0.43 5.31 11.60
C SER A 408 -1.84 5.11 11.05
N THR A 409 -2.65 6.15 11.23
CA THR A 409 -4.07 6.19 10.84
C THR A 409 -4.35 7.13 9.66
N GLY A 410 -3.35 7.89 9.23
CA GLY A 410 -3.47 8.81 8.11
C GLY A 410 -2.14 9.50 7.83
N GLU A 411 -2.19 10.55 7.03
CA GLU A 411 -1.00 11.27 6.56
C GLU A 411 -1.28 12.74 6.26
N VAL A 412 -0.22 13.52 6.20
CA VAL A 412 -0.21 14.87 5.63
C VAL A 412 0.81 14.93 4.51
N GLY A 413 0.50 15.65 3.43
CA GLY A 413 1.44 15.98 2.37
C GLY A 413 1.70 17.49 2.36
N CYS A 414 2.97 17.89 2.43
CA CYS A 414 3.39 19.30 2.41
C CYS A 414 4.38 19.54 1.27
N ILE A 415 4.32 20.71 0.66
CA ILE A 415 5.22 21.13 -0.43
C ILE A 415 5.96 22.39 0.00
N ALA A 416 7.25 22.47 -0.31
CA ALA A 416 8.07 23.66 -0.13
C ALA A 416 9.22 23.73 -1.14
N ASP A 417 9.94 24.85 -1.17
CA ASP A 417 11.09 25.05 -2.06
C ASP A 417 12.32 24.26 -1.59
N THR A 418 12.37 23.87 -0.30
CA THR A 418 13.49 23.13 0.27
C THR A 418 13.01 21.97 1.15
N ALA A 419 13.79 20.88 1.19
CA ALA A 419 13.47 19.71 2.00
C ALA A 419 13.33 20.01 3.51
N PRO A 420 14.18 20.82 4.15
CA PRO A 420 14.00 21.17 5.57
C PRO A 420 12.71 21.95 5.85
N GLU A 421 12.31 22.84 4.94
CA GLU A 421 11.05 23.58 5.07
C GLU A 421 9.83 22.67 4.90
N ALA A 422 9.85 21.79 3.89
CA ALA A 422 8.79 20.82 3.66
C ALA A 422 8.64 19.87 4.86
N LEU A 423 9.76 19.42 5.43
CA LEU A 423 9.77 18.58 6.64
C LEU A 423 9.22 19.33 7.84
N LEU A 424 9.61 20.59 8.05
CA LEU A 424 9.07 21.37 9.17
C LEU A 424 7.55 21.58 9.03
N LYS A 425 7.09 21.92 7.82
CA LYS A 425 5.66 22.07 7.53
C LYS A 425 4.88 20.78 7.75
N SER A 426 5.41 19.63 7.35
CA SER A 426 4.74 18.34 7.55
C SER A 426 4.64 17.98 9.04
N MET A 427 5.71 18.19 9.80
CA MET A 427 5.72 17.95 11.25
C MET A 427 4.74 18.87 12.00
N LEU A 428 4.66 20.15 11.62
CA LEU A 428 3.66 21.07 12.16
C LEU A 428 2.23 20.63 11.80
N SER A 429 2.02 20.12 10.58
CA SER A 429 0.70 19.71 10.09
C SER A 429 0.16 18.45 10.76
N VAL A 430 1.02 17.48 11.13
CA VAL A 430 0.61 16.33 11.97
C VAL A 430 0.38 16.70 13.45
N GLY A 431 0.68 17.94 13.83
CA GLY A 431 0.39 18.50 15.15
C GLY A 431 1.59 18.65 16.09
N TYR A 432 2.83 18.42 15.64
CA TYR A 432 4.00 18.76 16.46
C TYR A 432 4.09 20.26 16.69
N LYS A 433 4.73 20.63 17.80
CA LYS A 433 4.97 22.03 18.18
C LYS A 433 6.46 22.24 18.35
N ILE A 434 6.94 23.39 17.88
CA ILE A 434 8.32 23.82 18.14
C ILE A 434 8.46 24.04 19.66
N PRO A 435 9.42 23.37 20.32
CA PRO A 435 9.62 23.54 21.76
C PRO A 435 10.08 24.98 22.06
N ASN A 436 9.73 25.51 23.25
CA ASN A 436 10.08 26.88 23.60
C ASN A 436 11.50 27.04 24.16
N LYS A 437 11.93 26.12 25.04
CA LYS A 437 13.23 26.22 25.76
C LYS A 437 13.86 24.88 26.13
N ASN A 438 13.09 23.98 26.73
CA ASN A 438 13.65 22.76 27.34
C ASN A 438 13.49 21.57 26.39
N ILE A 439 14.55 20.80 26.18
CA ILE A 439 14.55 19.58 25.37
C ILE A 439 15.18 18.45 26.19
N LEU A 440 14.56 17.27 26.20
CA LEU A 440 15.12 16.06 26.79
C LEU A 440 15.69 15.17 25.68
N ILE A 441 16.95 14.75 25.82
CA ILE A 441 17.62 13.84 24.90
C ILE A 441 18.00 12.55 25.63
N SER A 442 17.52 11.41 25.11
CA SER A 442 17.94 10.09 25.55
C SER A 442 18.41 9.29 24.35
N GLY A 443 19.73 9.26 24.14
CA GLY A 443 20.37 8.53 23.06
C GLY A 443 20.66 7.08 23.44
N GLY A 444 20.41 6.15 22.51
CA GLY A 444 20.68 4.72 22.66
C GLY A 444 22.17 4.36 22.52
N PRO A 445 22.57 3.56 21.51
CA PRO A 445 23.97 3.21 21.27
C PRO A 445 24.88 4.43 21.06
N ILE A 446 26.20 4.22 21.16
CA ILE A 446 27.21 5.28 20.99
C ILE A 446 27.07 5.96 19.62
N THR A 447 26.79 5.21 18.55
CA THR A 447 26.59 5.74 17.20
C THR A 447 25.48 6.79 17.15
N SER A 448 24.30 6.49 17.72
CA SER A 448 23.21 7.45 17.81
C SER A 448 23.56 8.69 18.63
N LYS A 449 24.39 8.54 19.69
CA LYS A 449 24.85 9.68 20.48
C LYS A 449 25.80 10.59 19.68
N VAL A 450 26.67 10.00 18.86
CA VAL A 450 27.54 10.74 17.94
C VAL A 450 26.72 11.51 16.90
N GLU A 451 25.71 10.88 16.30
CA GLU A 451 24.82 11.53 15.32
C GLU A 451 24.04 12.70 15.93
N LEU A 452 23.69 12.62 17.22
CA LEU A 452 23.00 13.68 17.95
C LEU A 452 23.91 14.83 18.40
N LEU A 453 25.23 14.73 18.29
CA LEU A 453 26.16 15.74 18.80
C LEU A 453 25.96 17.10 18.13
N GLU A 454 25.98 17.13 16.80
CA GLU A 454 25.81 18.37 16.02
C GLU A 454 24.40 18.98 16.20
N PRO A 455 23.28 18.23 16.07
CA PRO A 455 21.96 18.75 16.40
C PRO A 455 21.86 19.31 17.83
N THR A 456 22.46 18.63 18.81
CA THR A 456 22.48 19.10 20.21
C THR A 456 23.24 20.41 20.35
N ARG A 457 24.41 20.52 19.70
CA ARG A 457 25.20 21.75 19.66
C ARG A 457 24.40 22.91 19.07
N MET A 458 23.73 22.69 17.94
CA MET A 458 22.87 23.70 17.30
C MET A 458 21.74 24.18 18.22
N LEU A 459 21.12 23.26 18.98
CA LEU A 459 20.07 23.61 19.95
C LEU A 459 20.63 24.46 21.10
N VAL A 460 21.81 24.12 21.64
CA VAL A 460 22.47 24.92 22.68
C VAL A 460 22.83 26.32 22.16
N GLU A 461 23.40 26.40 20.95
CA GLU A 461 23.73 27.68 20.30
C GLU A 461 22.46 28.54 20.05
N ALA A 462 21.32 27.91 19.77
CA ALA A 462 20.03 28.57 19.64
C ALA A 462 19.37 28.93 20.99
N GLY A 463 20.02 28.66 22.12
CA GLY A 463 19.57 29.05 23.46
C GLY A 463 18.63 28.06 24.16
N TYR A 464 18.53 26.82 23.67
CA TYR A 464 17.77 25.77 24.32
C TYR A 464 18.52 25.18 25.52
N THR A 465 17.77 24.78 26.55
CA THR A 465 18.29 24.03 27.71
C THR A 465 18.12 22.53 27.46
N ILE A 466 19.23 21.80 27.42
CA ILE A 466 19.24 20.36 27.17
C ILE A 466 19.28 19.59 28.49
N TYR A 467 18.28 18.74 28.70
CA TYR A 467 18.26 17.70 29.71
C TYR A 467 18.64 16.38 29.03
N ALA A 468 19.35 15.50 29.74
CA ALA A 468 19.71 14.20 29.18
C ALA A 468 19.66 13.10 30.23
N THR A 469 19.36 11.87 29.80
CA THR A 469 19.49 10.69 30.67
C THR A 469 20.96 10.46 31.01
N LYS A 470 21.25 9.79 32.14
CA LYS A 470 22.61 9.66 32.70
C LYS A 470 23.67 9.29 31.66
N GLY A 471 23.42 8.26 30.86
CA GLY A 471 24.37 7.77 29.87
C GLY A 471 24.53 8.69 28.65
N THR A 472 23.55 9.51 28.32
CA THR A 472 23.64 10.53 27.27
C THR A 472 24.32 11.78 27.79
N HIS A 473 24.00 12.20 29.01
CA HIS A 473 24.65 13.33 29.67
C HIS A 473 26.17 13.13 29.75
N MET A 474 26.62 11.99 30.27
CA MET A 474 28.05 11.65 30.37
C MET A 474 28.78 11.59 29.02
N PHE A 475 28.06 11.46 27.90
CA PHE A 475 28.66 11.48 26.57
C PHE A 475 28.76 12.89 26.00
N LEU A 476 27.78 13.75 26.31
CA LEU A 476 27.70 15.13 25.82
C LEU A 476 28.59 16.10 26.61
N THR A 477 28.90 15.77 27.87
CA THR A 477 29.80 16.52 28.76
C THR A 477 31.14 15.84 28.88
#